data_AF-A0A3B9VLV2-F1
#
_entry.id   AF-A0A3B9VLV2-F1
#
_cell.length_a   1.000
_cell.length_b   1.000
_cell.length_c   1.000
_cell.angle_alpha   90.00
_cell.angle_beta   90.00
_cell.angle_gamma   90.00
#
_symmetry.space_group_name_H-M   'P 1'
#
loop_
_entity.id
_entity.type
_entity.pdbx_description
1 polymer ?
#
loop_
_entity_poly.entity_id
_entity_poly.type
_entity_poly.pdbx_seq_one_letter_code
_entity_poly.pdbx_strand_id
1 'polypeptide(L)'
;KGALIAIGTEDATYVNSPNLAQEKGMSATVSSEAECEDYRSMICLRAAFSNGARVEVDATLMGIRKVEKIIRINKFDIELPPSDHLLFLIYEDKPGVVGAVGNILGAAKINIANMQVARDKAGGEALMALTVDSAIPIEFTEKIAKEVGARVSRSVSLLV
;
A
#
# COMPACT_ATOMS: atom_id res chain seq x y z
N LYS A 1 -4.49 -14.90 -6.16
CA LYS A 1 -4.00 -14.33 -7.44
C LYS A 1 -3.02 -13.17 -7.23
N GLY A 2 -3.45 -11.98 -6.82
CA GLY A 2 -2.56 -10.80 -6.73
C GLY A 2 -1.26 -11.03 -5.94
N ALA A 3 -1.35 -11.65 -4.75
CA ALA A 3 -0.19 -12.01 -3.94
C ALA A 3 0.80 -12.97 -4.64
N LEU A 4 0.32 -13.88 -5.50
CA LEU A 4 1.15 -14.81 -6.26
C LEU A 4 1.91 -14.11 -7.39
N ILE A 5 1.23 -13.21 -8.10
CA ILE A 5 1.84 -12.38 -9.15
C ILE A 5 2.93 -11.50 -8.53
N ALA A 6 2.68 -10.90 -7.37
CA ALA A 6 3.65 -10.06 -6.66
C ALA A 6 4.95 -10.78 -6.26
N ILE A 7 4.93 -12.12 -6.16
CA ILE A 7 6.13 -12.93 -5.88
C ILE A 7 6.69 -13.62 -7.15
N GLY A 8 6.30 -13.17 -8.34
CA GLY A 8 6.84 -13.64 -9.62
C GLY A 8 6.11 -14.84 -10.23
N THR A 9 4.87 -15.12 -9.82
CA THR A 9 4.05 -16.20 -10.41
C THR A 9 3.07 -15.61 -11.42
N GLU A 10 3.59 -15.26 -12.60
CA GLU A 10 2.86 -14.51 -13.64
C GLU A 10 1.74 -15.34 -14.32
N ASP A 11 1.83 -16.66 -14.28
CA ASP A 11 0.86 -17.62 -14.82
C ASP A 11 -0.33 -17.88 -13.86
N ALA A 12 -0.41 -17.14 -12.75
CA ALA A 12 -1.50 -17.26 -11.79
C ALA A 12 -2.83 -16.74 -12.37
N THR A 13 -3.73 -17.66 -12.66
CA THR A 13 -5.14 -17.46 -13.00
C THR A 13 -6.04 -17.59 -11.77
N TYR A 14 -7.33 -17.26 -11.89
CA TYR A 14 -8.29 -17.48 -10.80
C TYR A 14 -8.49 -18.97 -10.47
N VAL A 15 -8.24 -19.86 -11.42
CA VAL A 15 -8.49 -21.30 -11.28
C VAL A 15 -7.31 -22.02 -10.64
N ASN A 16 -6.08 -21.74 -11.10
CA ASN A 16 -4.87 -22.39 -10.55
C ASN A 16 -4.31 -21.69 -9.30
N SER A 17 -4.72 -20.45 -8.98
CA SER A 17 -4.22 -19.69 -7.82
C SER A 17 -4.26 -20.46 -6.49
N PRO A 18 -5.34 -21.17 -6.11
CA PRO A 18 -5.37 -21.91 -4.84
C PRO A 18 -4.30 -23.01 -4.76
N ASN A 19 -4.11 -23.76 -5.85
CA ASN A 19 -3.12 -24.83 -5.92
C ASN A 19 -1.70 -24.26 -5.88
N LEU A 20 -1.42 -23.21 -6.67
CA LEU A 20 -0.13 -22.51 -6.68
C LEU A 20 0.21 -21.89 -5.31
N ALA A 21 -0.79 -21.39 -4.59
CA ALA A 21 -0.61 -20.88 -3.23
C ALA A 21 -0.18 -22.01 -2.27
N GLN A 22 -0.84 -23.16 -2.33
CA GLN A 22 -0.51 -24.31 -1.50
C GLN A 22 0.89 -24.85 -1.79
N GLU A 23 1.29 -24.96 -3.07
CA GLU A 23 2.64 -25.36 -3.49
C GLU A 23 3.73 -24.43 -2.93
N LYS A 24 3.41 -23.14 -2.77
CA LYS A 24 4.30 -22.12 -2.18
C LYS A 24 4.15 -21.98 -0.67
N GLY A 25 3.41 -22.88 -0.02
CA GLY A 25 3.21 -22.87 1.43
C GLY A 25 2.34 -21.72 1.95
N MET A 26 1.54 -21.10 1.08
CA MET A 26 0.59 -20.05 1.45
C MET A 26 -0.80 -20.64 1.65
N SER A 27 -1.44 -20.28 2.75
CA SER A 27 -2.86 -20.54 2.98
C SER A 27 -3.66 -19.26 2.84
N ALA A 28 -4.91 -19.39 2.39
CA ALA A 28 -5.84 -18.28 2.28
C ALA A 28 -7.20 -18.71 2.82
N THR A 29 -7.84 -17.84 3.58
CA THR A 29 -9.20 -18.00 4.08
C THR A 29 -10.01 -16.77 3.72
N VAL A 30 -11.31 -16.96 3.53
CA VAL A 30 -12.26 -15.88 3.25
C VAL A 30 -13.40 -16.01 4.25
N SER A 31 -13.72 -14.90 4.91
CA SER A 31 -14.87 -14.78 5.79
C SER A 31 -15.65 -13.53 5.40
N SER A 32 -16.95 -13.54 5.67
CA SER A 32 -17.84 -12.42 5.39
C SER A 32 -18.70 -12.14 6.61
N GLU A 33 -18.85 -10.86 6.94
CA GLU A 33 -19.72 -10.37 8.01
C GLU A 33 -20.84 -9.54 7.38
N ALA A 34 -22.05 -9.61 7.95
CA ALA A 34 -23.22 -8.94 7.40
C ALA A 34 -23.23 -7.43 7.71
N GLU A 35 -22.54 -7.03 8.77
CA GLU A 35 -22.49 -5.67 9.27
C GLU A 35 -21.07 -5.10 9.11
N CYS A 36 -20.99 -3.82 8.76
CA CYS A 36 -19.76 -3.05 8.68
C CYS A 36 -20.08 -1.66 9.25
N GLU A 37 -19.33 -1.26 10.27
CA GLU A 37 -19.62 -0.02 11.02
C GLU A 37 -19.28 1.24 10.20
N ASP A 38 -18.14 1.22 9.50
CA ASP A 38 -17.58 2.43 8.87
C ASP A 38 -18.03 2.66 7.43
N TYR A 39 -18.39 1.59 6.71
CA TYR A 39 -18.70 1.66 5.27
C TYR A 39 -19.87 0.75 4.91
N ARG A 40 -20.57 1.11 3.82
CA ARG A 40 -21.65 0.26 3.28
C ARG A 40 -21.16 -1.14 2.90
N SER A 41 -19.94 -1.23 2.38
CA SER A 41 -19.26 -2.48 2.08
C SER A 41 -17.76 -2.22 2.06
N MET A 42 -16.97 -3.14 2.60
CA MET A 42 -15.51 -3.07 2.54
C MET A 42 -14.93 -4.46 2.37
N ILE A 43 -13.68 -4.51 1.90
CA ILE A 43 -12.86 -5.72 1.87
C ILE A 43 -11.64 -5.45 2.73
N CYS A 44 -11.33 -6.37 3.63
CA CYS A 44 -10.12 -6.38 4.44
C CYS A 44 -9.21 -7.51 3.95
N LEU A 45 -7.97 -7.17 3.57
CA LEU A 45 -6.94 -8.14 3.25
C LEU A 45 -5.91 -8.18 4.37
N ARG A 46 -5.76 -9.34 4.99
CA ARG A 46 -4.75 -9.60 6.04
C ARG A 46 -3.69 -10.55 5.51
N ALA A 47 -2.43 -10.14 5.59
CA ALA A 47 -1.27 -10.96 5.30
C ALA A 47 -0.46 -11.17 6.58
N ALA A 48 -0.18 -12.43 6.92
CA ALA A 48 0.71 -12.81 8.01
C ALA A 48 1.93 -13.54 7.46
N PHE A 49 3.11 -13.12 7.91
CA PHE A 49 4.39 -13.65 7.44
C PHE A 49 5.02 -14.57 8.50
N SER A 50 5.90 -15.48 8.07
CA SER A 50 6.59 -16.44 8.94
C SER A 50 7.47 -15.79 10.01
N ASN A 51 7.94 -14.56 9.77
CA ASN A 51 8.70 -13.75 10.73
C ASN A 51 7.81 -13.04 11.78
N GLY A 52 6.50 -13.30 11.78
CA GLY A 52 5.54 -12.68 12.68
C GLY A 52 5.02 -11.31 12.24
N ALA A 53 5.54 -10.75 11.13
CA ALA A 53 5.02 -9.50 10.58
C ALA A 53 3.57 -9.69 10.08
N ARG A 54 2.79 -8.63 10.17
CA ARG A 54 1.41 -8.57 9.69
C ARG A 54 1.19 -7.30 8.90
N VAL A 55 0.42 -7.40 7.83
CA VAL A 55 -0.05 -6.26 7.04
C VAL A 55 -1.56 -6.40 6.86
N GLU A 56 -2.27 -5.31 7.11
CA GLU A 56 -3.71 -5.22 6.92
C GLU A 56 -3.99 -4.06 5.96
N VAL A 57 -4.80 -4.30 4.94
CA VAL A 57 -5.22 -3.28 3.96
C VAL A 57 -6.71 -3.38 3.76
N ASP A 58 -7.39 -2.25 3.93
CA ASP A 58 -8.82 -2.15 3.75
C ASP A 58 -9.15 -1.30 2.54
N ALA A 59 -10.15 -1.74 1.77
CA ALA A 59 -10.61 -1.05 0.58
C ALA A 59 -12.14 -1.03 0.49
N THR A 60 -12.67 -0.01 -0.18
CA THR A 60 -14.11 0.16 -0.41
C THR A 60 -14.39 0.72 -1.80
N LEU A 61 -15.66 0.66 -2.21
CA LEU A 61 -16.19 1.36 -3.37
C LEU A 61 -17.03 2.55 -2.89
N MET A 62 -16.59 3.76 -3.17
CA MET A 62 -17.23 4.97 -2.65
C MET A 62 -18.14 5.65 -3.69
N GLY A 63 -19.32 6.08 -3.22
CA GLY A 63 -20.28 6.86 -3.99
C GLY A 63 -21.01 6.09 -5.09
N ILE A 64 -21.86 6.80 -5.83
CA ILE A 64 -22.71 6.22 -6.90
C ILE A 64 -21.85 5.64 -8.03
N ARG A 65 -20.71 6.27 -8.31
CA ARG A 65 -19.76 5.84 -9.34
C ARG A 65 -18.90 4.65 -8.93
N LYS A 66 -19.04 4.14 -7.70
CA LYS A 66 -18.27 3.02 -7.16
C LYS A 66 -16.76 3.20 -7.36
N VAL A 67 -16.25 4.38 -6.98
CA VAL A 67 -14.82 4.68 -7.12
C VAL A 67 -14.05 3.86 -6.10
N GLU A 68 -13.05 3.12 -6.56
CA GLU A 68 -12.18 2.31 -5.71
C GLU A 68 -11.32 3.20 -4.80
N LYS A 69 -11.29 2.87 -3.51
CA LYS A 69 -10.44 3.53 -2.52
C LYS A 69 -9.82 2.52 -1.57
N ILE A 70 -8.52 2.68 -1.33
CA ILE A 70 -7.84 2.15 -0.16
C ILE A 70 -8.13 3.10 0.99
N ILE A 71 -8.74 2.58 2.05
CA ILE A 71 -9.26 3.36 3.17
C ILE A 71 -8.45 3.20 4.46
N ARG A 72 -7.70 2.09 4.59
CA ARG A 72 -6.82 1.87 5.73
C ARG A 72 -5.63 1.01 5.35
N ILE A 73 -4.48 1.33 5.92
CA ILE A 73 -3.30 0.45 5.91
C ILE A 73 -2.81 0.32 7.34
N ASN A 74 -2.88 -0.89 7.89
CA ASN A 74 -2.63 -1.20 9.29
C ASN A 74 -3.50 -0.35 10.22
N LYS A 75 -2.90 0.57 10.99
CA LYS A 75 -3.58 1.48 11.91
C LYS A 75 -3.86 2.87 11.32
N PHE A 76 -3.48 3.08 10.06
CA PHE A 76 -3.51 4.40 9.43
C PHE A 76 -4.70 4.51 8.48
N ASP A 77 -5.65 5.36 8.84
CA ASP A 77 -6.78 5.71 7.99
C ASP A 77 -6.32 6.67 6.89
N ILE A 78 -6.58 6.30 5.65
CA ILE A 78 -6.18 7.06 4.46
C ILE A 78 -7.33 7.07 3.46
N GLU A 79 -7.24 7.91 2.43
CA GLU A 79 -8.15 7.80 1.28
C GLU A 79 -7.35 7.90 -0.01
N LEU A 80 -6.92 6.74 -0.51
CA LEU A 80 -6.05 6.67 -1.68
C LEU A 80 -6.74 5.88 -2.80
N PRO A 81 -6.91 6.46 -4.01
CA PRO A 81 -7.32 5.67 -5.16
C PRO A 81 -6.18 4.71 -5.55
N PRO A 82 -6.49 3.46 -5.95
CA PRO A 82 -5.51 2.62 -6.62
C PRO A 82 -4.96 3.33 -7.87
N SER A 83 -3.65 3.17 -8.11
CA SER A 83 -2.95 3.77 -9.24
C SER A 83 -1.83 2.83 -9.68
N ASP A 84 -1.39 2.96 -10.94
CA ASP A 84 -0.34 2.14 -11.54
C ASP A 84 0.96 2.22 -10.75
N HIS A 85 1.29 3.39 -10.19
CA HIS A 85 2.49 3.61 -9.41
C HIS A 85 2.16 4.23 -8.06
N LEU A 86 2.56 3.52 -7.01
CA LEU A 86 2.31 3.85 -5.61
C LEU A 86 3.63 3.91 -4.84
N LEU A 87 3.72 4.79 -3.84
CA LEU A 87 4.81 4.80 -2.86
C LEU A 87 4.23 4.87 -1.45
N PHE A 88 4.70 3.95 -0.61
CA PHE A 88 4.34 3.88 0.80
C PHE A 88 5.59 4.09 1.67
N LEU A 89 5.49 5.03 2.60
CA LEU A 89 6.53 5.35 3.57
C LEU A 89 5.97 5.23 4.98
N ILE A 90 6.67 4.55 5.87
CA ILE A 90 6.40 4.61 7.31
C ILE A 90 7.61 5.20 8.02
N TYR A 91 7.40 6.30 8.73
CA TYR A 91 8.46 7.12 9.31
C TYR A 91 8.00 7.79 10.63
N GLU A 92 8.94 8.40 11.35
CA GLU A 92 8.62 9.19 12.55
C GLU A 92 8.27 10.62 12.16
N ASP A 93 7.09 11.11 12.56
CA ASP A 93 6.53 12.41 12.17
C ASP A 93 7.39 13.57 12.70
N LYS A 94 8.23 14.13 11.82
CA LYS A 94 9.13 15.25 12.11
C LYS A 94 8.98 16.34 11.04
N PRO A 95 9.19 17.62 11.40
CA PRO A 95 9.21 18.70 10.43
C PRO A 95 10.18 18.42 9.27
N GLY A 96 9.72 18.67 8.04
CA GLY A 96 10.56 18.59 6.83
C GLY A 96 10.46 17.28 6.03
N VAL A 97 9.87 16.20 6.57
CA VAL A 97 9.79 14.90 5.87
C VAL A 97 9.05 15.01 4.54
N VAL A 98 7.86 15.64 4.52
CA VAL A 98 7.07 15.83 3.29
C VAL A 98 7.86 16.60 2.22
N GLY A 99 8.56 17.66 2.63
CA GLY A 99 9.39 18.45 1.73
C GLY A 99 10.58 17.67 1.17
N ALA A 100 11.24 16.86 2.00
CA ALA A 100 12.34 16.00 1.58
C ALA A 100 11.89 14.97 0.52
N VAL A 101 10.76 14.30 0.75
CA VAL A 101 10.18 13.35 -0.22
C VAL A 101 9.83 14.07 -1.53
N GLY A 102 9.13 15.20 -1.45
CA GLY A 102 8.75 15.99 -2.61
C GLY A 102 9.96 16.46 -3.43
N ASN A 103 11.04 16.89 -2.78
CA ASN A 103 12.27 17.29 -3.44
C ASN A 103 12.97 16.14 -4.15
N ILE A 104 13.01 14.95 -3.55
CA ILE A 104 13.63 13.77 -4.18
C ILE A 104 12.85 13.32 -5.42
N LEU A 105 11.51 13.23 -5.32
CA LEU A 105 10.66 12.88 -6.45
C LEU A 105 10.70 13.96 -7.55
N GLY A 106 10.69 15.24 -7.17
CA GLY A 106 10.83 16.34 -8.11
C GLY A 106 12.17 16.34 -8.84
N ALA A 107 13.28 16.03 -8.15
CA ALA A 107 14.59 15.86 -8.78
C ALA A 107 14.63 14.67 -9.75
N ALA A 108 13.83 13.63 -9.48
CA ALA A 108 13.63 12.50 -10.38
C ALA A 108 12.66 12.81 -11.54
N LYS A 109 12.04 14.00 -11.57
CA LYS A 109 10.98 14.39 -12.51
C LYS A 109 9.74 13.48 -12.45
N ILE A 110 9.42 12.98 -11.26
CA ILE A 110 8.24 12.14 -11.01
C ILE A 110 7.16 13.02 -10.37
N ASN A 111 5.99 13.13 -11.02
CA ASN A 111 4.90 13.95 -10.50
C ASN A 111 4.07 13.18 -9.47
N ILE A 112 3.58 13.89 -8.45
CA ILE A 112 2.71 13.34 -7.41
C ILE A 112 1.27 13.66 -7.78
N ALA A 113 0.49 12.63 -8.11
CA ALA A 113 -0.93 12.77 -8.45
C ALA A 113 -1.82 12.85 -7.20
N ASN A 114 -1.44 12.16 -6.13
CA ASN A 114 -2.17 12.17 -4.86
C ASN A 114 -1.19 11.89 -3.71
N MET A 115 -1.41 12.53 -2.57
CA MET A 115 -0.63 12.35 -1.35
C MET A 115 -1.57 12.32 -0.16
N GLN A 116 -1.50 11.24 0.62
CA GLN A 116 -2.17 11.11 1.90
C GLN A 116 -1.13 10.89 2.99
N VAL A 117 -1.28 11.62 4.10
CA VAL A 117 -0.44 11.47 5.28
C VAL A 117 -1.35 11.20 6.46
N ALA A 118 -1.15 10.04 7.08
CA ALA A 118 -1.88 9.61 8.26
C ALA A 118 -0.89 9.40 9.39
N ARG A 119 -1.14 10.07 10.52
CA ARG A 119 -0.30 9.96 11.72
C ARG A 119 -1.10 9.34 12.85
N ASP A 120 -0.47 8.48 13.61
CA ASP A 120 -1.04 7.87 14.81
C ASP A 120 -1.26 8.95 15.90
N LYS A 121 -0.20 9.74 16.14
CA LYS A 121 -0.22 10.91 17.02
C LYS A 121 0.84 11.92 16.56
N ALA A 122 0.72 13.16 17.01
CA ALA A 122 1.76 14.17 16.75
C ALA A 122 3.13 13.70 17.29
N GLY A 123 4.15 13.70 16.43
CA GLY A 123 5.49 13.21 16.77
C GLY A 123 5.61 11.68 16.89
N GLY A 124 4.56 10.94 16.54
CA GLY A 124 4.55 9.48 16.52
C GLY A 124 4.96 8.90 15.17
N GLU A 125 4.50 7.68 14.90
CA GLU A 125 4.65 7.06 13.59
C GLU A 125 3.62 7.64 12.61
N ALA A 126 4.03 7.85 11.37
CA ALA A 126 3.19 8.30 10.28
C ALA A 126 3.38 7.41 9.04
N LEU A 127 2.28 7.23 8.31
CA LEU A 127 2.23 6.67 6.97
C LEU A 127 2.07 7.80 5.97
N MET A 128 2.94 7.85 4.96
CA MET A 128 2.71 8.62 3.74
C MET A 128 2.45 7.65 2.60
N ALA A 129 1.31 7.83 1.94
CA ALA A 129 0.89 7.07 0.78
C ALA A 129 0.72 8.00 -0.41
N LEU A 130 1.36 7.66 -1.52
CA LEU A 130 1.46 8.50 -2.71
C LEU A 130 1.01 7.71 -3.93
N THR A 131 0.30 8.37 -4.84
CA THR A 131 0.18 7.91 -6.23
C THR A 131 1.03 8.83 -7.10
N VAL A 132 1.86 8.25 -7.95
CA VAL A 132 2.74 8.99 -8.87
C VAL A 132 2.45 8.62 -10.32
N ASP A 133 2.94 9.44 -11.24
CA ASP A 133 2.73 9.27 -12.68
C ASP A 133 3.61 8.21 -13.34
N SER A 134 4.70 7.82 -12.67
CA SER A 134 5.74 6.97 -13.26
C SER A 134 6.38 6.06 -12.21
N ALA A 135 6.88 4.91 -12.65
CA ALA A 135 7.55 3.96 -11.77
C ALA A 135 8.74 4.62 -11.07
N ILE A 136 8.86 4.40 -9.77
CA ILE A 136 9.95 4.97 -8.96
C ILE A 136 11.12 3.98 -8.97
N PRO A 137 12.28 4.36 -9.53
CA PRO A 137 13.48 3.52 -9.47
C PRO A 137 13.89 3.24 -8.02
N ILE A 138 14.46 2.07 -7.79
CA ILE A 138 14.80 1.61 -6.43
C ILE A 138 15.77 2.56 -5.72
N GLU A 139 16.70 3.16 -6.46
CA GLU A 139 17.66 4.17 -5.97
C GLU A 139 16.96 5.37 -5.29
N PHE A 140 15.83 5.83 -5.81
CA PHE A 140 15.08 6.94 -5.21
C PHE A 140 14.32 6.48 -3.97
N THR A 141 13.80 5.25 -3.98
CA THR A 141 13.11 4.66 -2.82
C THR A 141 14.08 4.49 -1.64
N GLU A 142 15.31 4.05 -1.92
CA GLU A 142 16.40 3.93 -0.94
C GLU A 142 16.89 5.29 -0.45
N LYS A 143 17.06 6.25 -1.37
CA LYS A 143 17.43 7.62 -1.02
C LYS A 143 16.40 8.27 -0.11
N ILE A 144 15.11 8.12 -0.42
CA ILE A 144 14.02 8.60 0.44
C ILE A 144 14.10 7.93 1.81
N ALA A 145 14.25 6.61 1.86
CA ALA A 145 14.32 5.88 3.13
C ALA A 145 15.45 6.41 4.04
N LYS A 146 16.62 6.65 3.47
CA LYS A 146 17.78 7.17 4.19
C LYS A 146 17.59 8.62 4.64
N GLU A 147 17.09 9.49 3.77
CA GLU A 147 16.92 10.91 4.05
C GLU A 147 15.91 11.16 5.17
N VAL A 148 14.78 10.45 5.15
CA VAL A 148 13.68 10.68 6.10
C VAL A 148 13.71 9.72 7.29
N GLY A 149 14.70 8.82 7.35
CA GLY A 149 14.78 7.78 8.38
C GLY A 149 13.57 6.84 8.37
N ALA A 150 13.03 6.52 7.19
CA ALA A 150 11.85 5.70 7.08
C ALA A 150 12.14 4.26 7.51
N ARG A 151 11.30 3.71 8.38
CA ARG A 151 11.28 2.29 8.73
C ARG A 151 10.86 1.43 7.53
N VAL A 152 9.94 1.96 6.71
CA VAL A 152 9.47 1.31 5.49
C VAL A 152 9.50 2.33 4.37
N SER A 153 10.08 1.95 3.22
CA SER A 153 9.98 2.68 1.96
C SER A 153 9.77 1.67 0.84
N ARG A 154 8.58 1.66 0.25
CA ARG A 154 8.19 0.67 -0.76
C ARG A 154 7.43 1.32 -1.90
N SER A 155 8.00 1.26 -3.09
CA SER A 155 7.25 1.50 -4.32
C SER A 155 6.53 0.22 -4.74
N VAL A 156 5.33 0.38 -5.27
CA VAL A 156 4.52 -0.71 -5.84
C VAL A 156 4.08 -0.26 -7.22
N SER A 157 4.32 -1.10 -8.23
CA SER A 157 3.74 -0.91 -9.55
C SER A 157 2.69 -1.98 -9.79
N LEU A 158 1.45 -1.59 -10.04
CA LEU A 158 0.37 -2.52 -10.36
C LEU A 158 0.56 -2.96 -11.81
N LEU A 159 0.71 -4.27 -12.01
CA LEU A 159 0.64 -4.88 -13.33
C LEU A 159 -0.85 -4.98 -13.68
N VAL A 160 -1.32 -4.08 -14.55
CA VAL A 160 -2.67 -4.14 -15.12
C VAL A 160 -2.66 -5.04 -16.35
#